data_AF-A0A2W6CEP6-F1
#
_entry.id   AF-A0A2W6CEP6-F1
#
_cell.length_a   1.000
_cell.length_b   1.000
_cell.length_c   1.000
_cell.angle_alpha   90.00
_cell.angle_beta   90.00
_cell.angle_gamma   90.00
#
_symmetry.space_group_name_H-M   'P 1'
#
loop_
_entity.id
_entity.type
_entity.pdbx_description
1 polymer ?
#
loop_
_entity_poly.entity_id
_entity_poly.type
_entity_poly.pdbx_seq_one_letter_code
_entity_poly.pdbx_strand_id
1 'polypeptide(L)' 'MIDDGDALHLTGGIPLGGTVKIRGSKNAVPKLMVAALLTEEPVLIHNVAQIVDTLLVSELLEMLGCSTAQPADGQLRI' A
#
# COMPACT_ATOMS: atom_id res chain seq x y z
N MET A 1 -9.97 -6.50 -28.73
CA MET A 1 -11.06 -6.71 -27.78
C MET A 1 -10.50 -6.42 -26.41
N ILE A 2 -10.78 -5.25 -25.86
CA ILE A 2 -10.50 -4.98 -24.45
C ILE A 2 -11.55 -5.79 -23.68
N ASP A 3 -11.12 -6.58 -22.71
CA ASP A 3 -11.99 -7.35 -21.84
C ASP A 3 -12.82 -6.35 -21.00
N ASP A 4 -14.15 -6.40 -21.10
CA ASP A 4 -15.08 -5.44 -20.46
C ASP A 4 -15.15 -5.61 -18.92
N GLY A 5 -14.38 -6.52 -18.34
CA GLY A 5 -14.34 -6.78 -16.90
C GLY A 5 -13.82 -5.63 -16.03
N ASP A 6 -12.99 -4.74 -16.60
CA ASP A 6 -12.33 -3.64 -15.88
C ASP A 6 -12.83 -2.24 -16.30
N ALA A 7 -13.94 -2.16 -17.04
CA ALA A 7 -14.47 -0.89 -17.53
C ALA A 7 -15.35 -0.19 -16.48
N LEU A 8 -14.99 1.05 -16.11
CA LEU A 8 -15.84 1.93 -15.30
C LEU A 8 -16.74 2.77 -16.21
N HIS A 9 -18.05 2.52 -16.19
CA HIS A 9 -19.04 3.41 -16.79
C HIS A 9 -19.45 4.51 -15.82
N LEU A 10 -19.20 5.76 -16.20
CA LEU A 10 -19.46 6.95 -15.38
C LEU A 10 -20.57 7.79 -16.00
N THR A 11 -21.50 8.27 -15.18
CA THR A 11 -22.50 9.28 -15.57
C THR A 11 -22.14 10.61 -14.92
N GLY A 12 -21.84 11.62 -15.74
CA GLY A 12 -21.49 12.97 -15.26
C GLY A 12 -22.71 13.81 -14.84
N GLY A 13 -22.45 15.07 -14.48
CA GLY A 13 -23.50 16.08 -14.22
C GLY A 13 -23.74 16.41 -12.74
N ILE A 14 -23.07 15.72 -11.81
CA ILE A 14 -23.18 15.95 -10.37
C ILE A 14 -21.83 16.45 -9.83
N PRO A 15 -21.75 17.65 -9.21
CA PRO A 15 -20.53 18.11 -8.57
C PRO A 15 -20.19 17.23 -7.36
N LEU A 16 -18.91 16.92 -7.16
CA LEU A 16 -18.44 16.20 -5.98
C LEU A 16 -18.53 17.10 -4.75
N GLY A 17 -19.04 16.56 -3.64
CA GLY A 17 -19.08 17.23 -2.35
C GLY A 17 -18.73 16.26 -1.22
N GLY A 18 -17.90 16.71 -0.28
CA GLY A 18 -17.47 15.92 0.88
C GLY A 18 -15.97 15.93 1.09
N THR A 19 -15.49 15.02 1.94
CA THR A 19 -14.08 14.88 2.31
C THR A 19 -13.61 13.46 2.08
N VAL A 20 -12.38 13.29 1.60
CA VAL A 20 -11.72 12.00 1.43
C VAL A 20 -10.46 11.93 2.28
N LYS A 21 -10.23 10.79 2.94
CA LYS A 21 -8.97 10.54 3.64
C LYS A 21 -7.92 10.10 2.64
N ILE A 22 -6.81 10.84 2.57
CA ILE A 22 -5.67 10.49 1.72
C ILE A 22 -4.85 9.39 2.39
N ARG A 23 -4.63 8.29 1.67
CA ARG A 23 -3.74 7.20 2.08
C ARG A 23 -2.28 7.58 1.80
N GLY A 24 -1.33 6.91 2.46
CA GLY A 24 0.09 7.22 2.29
C GLY A 24 0.59 7.02 0.87
N SER A 25 1.73 7.66 0.60
CA SER A 25 2.29 7.74 -0.73
C SER A 25 2.79 6.39 -1.23
N LYS A 26 2.24 5.98 -2.39
CA LYS A 26 2.68 4.83 -3.18
C LYS A 26 4.20 4.76 -3.35
N ASN A 27 4.86 5.91 -3.51
CA ASN A 27 6.30 5.96 -3.81
C ASN A 27 7.18 6.05 -2.56
N ALA A 28 6.60 6.34 -1.39
CA ALA A 28 7.33 6.43 -0.13
C ALA A 28 7.38 5.07 0.57
N VAL A 29 6.24 4.37 0.63
CA VAL A 29 6.12 3.12 1.40
C VAL A 29 7.14 2.07 0.95
N PRO A 30 7.27 1.70 -0.33
CA PRO A 30 8.27 0.71 -0.76
C PRO A 30 9.70 1.05 -0.34
N LYS A 31 10.06 2.34 -0.34
CA LYS A 31 11.39 2.79 0.07
C LYS A 31 11.59 2.64 1.58
N LEU A 32 10.57 2.96 2.36
CA LEU A 32 10.59 2.77 3.81
C LEU A 32 10.64 1.28 4.17
N MET A 33 9.97 0.42 3.40
CA MET A 33 10.02 -1.03 3.58
C MET A 33 11.44 -1.57 3.42
N VAL A 34 12.17 -1.13 2.38
CA VAL A 34 13.58 -1.52 2.19
C VAL A 34 14.47 -0.90 3.28
N ALA A 35 14.22 0.35 3.67
CA ALA A 35 14.99 1.00 4.73
C ALA A 35 14.83 0.31 6.10
N ALA A 36 13.73 -0.40 6.35
CA ALA A 36 13.53 -1.18 7.56
C ALA A 36 14.60 -2.27 7.74
N LEU A 37 15.25 -2.72 6.66
CA LEU A 37 16.34 -3.70 6.70
C LEU A 37 17.64 -3.16 7.30
N LEU A 38 17.73 -1.87 7.57
CA LEU A 38 18.92 -1.23 8.15
C LEU A 38 19.01 -1.40 9.68
N THR A 39 18.03 -2.07 10.29
CA THR A 39 17.99 -2.36 11.74
C THR A 39 17.46 -3.78 11.98
N GLU A 40 17.82 -4.37 13.12
CA GLU A 40 17.24 -5.62 13.61
C GLU A 40 16.00 -5.39 14.48
N GLU A 41 15.71 -4.12 14.83
CA GLU A 41 14.53 -3.77 15.61
C GLU A 41 13.26 -3.79 14.74
N PRO A 42 12.10 -4.23 15.27
CA PRO A 42 10.84 -4.20 14.53
C PRO A 42 10.47 -2.78 14.08
N VAL A 43 10.09 -2.62 12.82
CA VAL A 43 9.69 -1.31 12.25
C VAL A 43 8.20 -1.28 11.99
N LEU A 44 7.51 -0.25 12.49
CA LEU A 44 6.09 -0.02 12.22
C LEU A 44 5.89 1.20 11.32
N ILE A 45 5.39 0.97 10.11
CA ILE A 45 5.07 2.01 9.13
C ILE A 45 3.57 2.33 9.21
N HIS A 46 3.23 3.59 9.37
CA HIS A 46 1.85 4.08 9.44
C HIS A 46 1.38 4.70 8.12
N ASN A 47 0.05 4.79 7.97
CA ASN A 47 -0.63 5.33 6.80
C ASN A 47 -0.28 4.59 5.49
N VAL A 48 -0.03 3.28 5.55
CA VAL A 48 0.31 2.49 4.36
C VAL A 48 -0.91 2.30 3.45
N ALA A 49 -0.75 2.59 2.16
CA ALA A 49 -1.77 2.28 1.16
C ALA A 49 -1.71 0.78 0.80
N GLN A 50 -2.85 0.08 0.91
CA GLN A 50 -2.97 -1.30 0.47
C GLN A 50 -3.10 -1.34 -1.06
N ILE A 51 -1.95 -1.40 -1.74
CA ILE A 51 -1.84 -1.46 -3.20
C ILE A 51 -0.86 -2.57 -3.59
N VAL A 52 -0.89 -2.97 -4.86
CA VAL A 52 -0.06 -4.05 -5.40
C VAL A 52 1.43 -3.84 -5.09
N ASP A 53 1.95 -2.61 -5.22
CA ASP A 53 3.35 -2.30 -4.92
C ASP A 53 3.75 -2.69 -3.47
N THR A 54 2.87 -2.48 -2.48
CA THR A 54 3.14 -2.85 -1.08
C THR A 54 3.12 -4.37 -0.89
N LEU A 55 2.20 -5.08 -1.54
CA LEU A 55 2.11 -6.54 -1.46
C LEU A 55 3.35 -7.19 -2.07
N LEU A 56 3.76 -6.76 -3.27
CA LEU A 56 4.94 -7.30 -3.96
C LEU A 56 6.22 -7.08 -3.15
N VAL A 57 6.38 -5.91 -2.52
CA VAL A 57 7.58 -5.65 -1.70
C VAL A 57 7.54 -6.46 -0.41
N SER A 58 6.36 -6.67 0.20
CA SER A 58 6.23 -7.57 1.36
C SER A 58 6.68 -8.99 1.02
N GLU A 59 6.21 -9.54 -0.10
CA GLU A 59 6.62 -10.86 -0.59
C GLU A 59 8.14 -10.94 -0.86
N LEU A 60 8.72 -9.88 -1.45
CA LEU A 60 10.17 -9.79 -1.67
C LEU A 60 10.95 -9.81 -0.35
N LEU A 61 10.50 -9.05 0.66
CA LEU A 61 11.14 -9.03 1.97
C LEU A 61 11.03 -10.38 2.69
N GLU A 62 9.88 -11.06 2.59
CA GLU A 62 9.69 -12.40 3.14
C GLU A 62 10.61 -13.44 2.50
N MET A 63 10.81 -13.36 1.18
CA MET A 63 11.80 -14.21 0.49
C MET A 63 13.24 -13.96 0.94
N LEU A 64 13.55 -12.76 1.46
CA LEU A 64 14.85 -12.43 2.05
C LEU A 64 14.95 -12.84 3.54
N GLY A 65 13.89 -13.43 4.11
CA GLY A 65 13.86 -13.92 5.48
C GLY A 65 13.29 -12.95 6.51
N CYS A 66 12.76 -11.79 6.07
CA CYS A 66 12.04 -10.88 6.96
C CYS A 66 10.62 -11.38 7.24
N SER A 67 9.96 -10.82 8.26
CA SER A 67 8.55 -11.11 8.55
C SER A 67 7.73 -9.85 8.35
N THR A 68 6.72 -9.89 7.48
CA THR A 68 5.79 -8.76 7.36
C THR A 68 4.42 -9.08 7.96
N ALA A 69 3.79 -8.10 8.59
CA ALA A 69 2.47 -8.26 9.19
C ALA A 69 1.67 -6.96 9.11
N GLN A 70 0.35 -7.08 8.98
CA GLN A 70 -0.56 -5.94 8.98
C GLN A 70 -1.37 -5.90 10.28
N PRO A 71 -0.86 -5.27 11.37
CA PRO A 71 -1.51 -5.32 12.68
C PRO A 71 -2.82 -4.51 12.74
N ALA A 72 -2.98 -3.51 11.88
CA ALA A 72 -4.18 -2.68 11.77
C ALA A 72 -4.30 -2.05 10.38
N ASP A 73 -5.45 -1.45 10.07
CA ASP A 73 -5.63 -0.74 8.81
C ASP A 73 -4.61 0.41 8.67
N GLY A 74 -3.96 0.46 7.52
CA GLY A 74 -2.88 1.41 7.22
C GLY A 74 -1.62 1.23 8.05
N GLN A 75 -1.41 0.10 8.73
CA GLN A 75 -0.15 -0.20 9.42
C GLN A 75 0.55 -1.41 8.82
N LEU A 76 1.85 -1.32 8.62
CA LEU A 76 2.70 -2.43 8.20
C LEU A 76 3.85 -2.58 9.19
N ARG A 77 3.97 -3.78 9.78
CA ARG A 77 5.12 -4.19 10.58
C ARG A 77 6.07 -5.00 9.71
N ILE A 78 7.36 -4.68 9.79
CA ILE A 78 8.47 -5.39 9.16
C ILE A 78 9.47 -5.77 10.25
#